data_AF-A0AAN7RE38-F1
#
_entry.id   AF-A0AAN7RE38-F1
#
_cell.length_a   1.000
_cell.length_b   1.000
_cell.length_c   1.000
_cell.angle_alpha   90.00
_cell.angle_beta   90.00
_cell.angle_gamma   90.00
#
_symmetry.space_group_name_H-M   'P 1'
#
loop_
_entity.id
_entity.type
_entity.pdbx_description
1 polymer ?
#
loop_
_entity_poly.entity_id
_entity_poly.type
_entity_poly.pdbx_seq_one_letter_code
_entity_poly.pdbx_strand_id
1 'polypeptide(L)'
;MTLLLPASLVMLSWLLPLLAAGAVETELLRGFTAKPDGSDSTFQPVLADPAGKFSFGFLRINESGLALAVVHVNSSQPLWSANLAEPARWSDRTELSFNGSLVISDPSAGVLWSTHTDGDRLVLLNSSDLQVQRGGGSPAATVLWQSFQFPTNTLVENQNFTSNMSLVSSNGLYSMRMGDNFIGLYGNFKHGAEQIYWKHTALQARAAIVEGGGPIYARVDPDGYLVMYQNSSKPVDVEIFSSFQKLVNSFVLLRLEDDGNLKGYHWNGSDWVMDYQAITNFCELPNPCGPYGLCSPENSSCTCMENRGRPHTGPCGGHGHGHRPADLCAVDNRFHGEFRVLRMNGVELPYKELMEHQTAPSLGQCESICESNCSCFGAVYNNASRFCYLLDYPIQTLVDVGDEGKIGYLKVSDQRDHRGNNDRVGIVRWVLIGLALVGAALGFGIGLYRWWRKRRGVTGYLAEEDKVAPGKYKGLASASFKSIQIGRS
;
A
#
# COMPACT_ATOMS: atom_id res chain seq x y z
N MET A 1 43.72 -75.50 30.91
CA MET A 1 42.48 -75.31 31.71
C MET A 1 42.54 -73.93 32.30
N THR A 2 41.83 -73.02 31.65
CA THR A 2 41.92 -71.56 31.76
C THR A 2 40.77 -70.99 32.60
N LEU A 3 41.03 -69.81 33.15
CA LEU A 3 40.29 -69.10 34.21
C LEU A 3 38.88 -68.61 33.83
N LEU A 4 38.02 -68.52 34.85
CA LEU A 4 36.70 -67.90 34.84
C LEU A 4 36.80 -66.38 35.15
N LEU A 5 36.09 -65.55 34.39
CA LEU A 5 35.72 -64.16 34.67
C LEU A 5 34.24 -63.97 34.29
N PRO A 6 33.40 -63.27 35.09
CA PRO A 6 32.03 -62.97 34.70
C PRO A 6 31.98 -61.65 33.91
N ALA A 7 31.29 -61.68 32.77
CA ALA A 7 30.99 -60.50 31.97
C ALA A 7 29.70 -59.83 32.49
N SER A 8 29.83 -58.63 33.03
CA SER A 8 28.71 -57.76 33.40
C SER A 8 28.12 -57.13 32.13
N LEU A 9 26.89 -57.49 31.77
CA LEU A 9 26.11 -56.81 30.74
C LEU A 9 25.56 -55.49 31.29
N VAL A 10 26.09 -54.36 30.81
CA VAL A 10 25.47 -53.04 30.97
C VAL A 10 24.56 -52.83 29.76
N MET A 11 23.24 -52.97 29.97
CA MET A 11 22.22 -52.54 29.00
C MET A 11 22.12 -51.01 29.07
N LEU A 12 22.76 -50.31 28.12
CA LEU A 12 22.45 -48.90 27.87
C LEU A 12 21.07 -48.83 27.19
N SER A 13 20.04 -48.45 27.95
CA SER A 13 18.76 -48.03 27.42
C SER A 13 18.90 -46.65 26.76
N TRP A 14 19.03 -46.64 25.44
CA TRP A 14 18.90 -45.42 24.64
C TRP A 14 17.42 -45.05 24.59
N LEU A 15 16.96 -44.26 25.58
CA LEU A 15 15.72 -43.51 25.47
C LEU A 15 15.98 -42.38 24.46
N LEU A 16 15.56 -42.61 23.21
CA LEU A 16 15.30 -41.52 22.26
C LEU A 16 14.29 -40.57 22.93
N PRO A 17 14.57 -39.27 23.06
CA PRO A 17 13.53 -38.33 23.43
C PRO A 17 12.57 -38.29 22.25
N LEU A 18 11.38 -38.89 22.40
CA LEU A 18 10.24 -38.44 21.62
C LEU A 18 10.08 -36.95 21.95
N LEU A 19 10.42 -36.08 21.00
CA LEU A 19 9.88 -34.73 20.97
C LEU A 19 8.36 -34.89 20.96
N ALA A 20 7.74 -34.71 22.12
CA ALA A 20 6.31 -34.55 22.22
C ALA A 20 5.98 -33.25 21.48
N ALA A 21 5.59 -33.35 20.21
CA ALA A 21 4.74 -32.32 19.62
C ALA A 21 3.47 -32.31 20.49
N GLY A 22 3.32 -31.29 21.32
CA GLY A 22 2.15 -31.14 22.18
C GLY A 22 0.89 -31.20 21.31
N ALA A 23 -0.09 -32.02 21.70
CA ALA A 23 -1.38 -32.03 21.04
C ALA A 23 -1.98 -30.62 21.15
N VAL A 24 -2.41 -30.04 20.02
CA VAL A 24 -3.12 -28.76 20.02
C VAL A 24 -4.47 -28.97 20.68
N GLU A 25 -4.85 -28.07 21.58
CA GLU A 25 -6.13 -28.15 22.28
C GLU A 25 -7.31 -28.08 21.29
N THR A 26 -8.41 -28.76 21.61
CA THR A 26 -9.66 -28.72 20.83
C THR A 26 -10.73 -27.85 21.47
N GLU A 27 -10.56 -27.51 22.75
CA GLU A 27 -11.32 -26.49 23.47
C GLU A 27 -10.44 -25.83 24.54
N LEU A 28 -10.69 -24.54 24.84
CA LEU A 28 -10.04 -23.85 25.96
C LEU A 28 -11.03 -23.70 27.10
N LEU A 29 -10.66 -24.17 28.29
CA LEU A 29 -11.48 -24.08 29.50
C LEU A 29 -11.02 -22.93 30.40
N ARG A 30 -11.88 -22.53 31.35
CA ARG A 30 -11.57 -21.47 32.33
C ARG A 30 -10.23 -21.76 33.04
N GLY A 31 -9.37 -20.75 33.10
CA GLY A 31 -8.03 -20.83 33.70
C GLY A 31 -6.93 -21.14 32.68
N PHE A 32 -7.26 -21.26 31.40
CA PHE A 32 -6.27 -21.43 30.33
C PHE A 32 -5.39 -20.19 30.15
N THR A 33 -4.10 -20.40 29.91
CA THR A 33 -3.12 -19.37 29.58
C THR A 33 -2.12 -19.88 28.55
N ALA A 34 -1.74 -19.05 27.59
CA ALA A 34 -0.70 -19.32 26.60
C ALA A 34 0.13 -18.06 26.30
N LYS A 35 1.38 -18.27 25.89
CA LYS A 35 2.31 -17.18 25.53
C LYS A 35 2.93 -17.45 24.16
N PRO A 36 3.27 -16.39 23.41
CA PRO A 36 4.07 -16.53 22.20
C PRO A 36 5.42 -17.17 22.55
N ASP A 37 5.81 -18.18 21.79
CA ASP A 37 7.11 -18.81 21.96
C ASP A 37 8.23 -17.97 21.31
N GLY A 38 9.47 -18.35 21.57
CA GLY A 38 10.65 -17.71 20.96
C GLY A 38 10.95 -18.19 19.53
N SER A 39 10.06 -18.94 18.89
CA SER A 39 10.32 -19.48 17.55
C SER A 39 10.12 -18.41 16.47
N ASP A 40 10.88 -18.52 15.39
CA ASP A 40 10.68 -17.69 14.18
C ASP A 40 9.49 -18.16 13.32
N SER A 41 8.51 -18.86 13.93
CA SER A 41 7.30 -19.27 13.21
C SER A 41 6.45 -18.06 12.83
N THR A 42 5.76 -18.17 11.69
CA THR A 42 4.78 -17.17 11.23
C THR A 42 3.46 -17.30 11.99
N PHE A 43 3.12 -18.50 12.45
CA PHE A 43 1.91 -18.81 13.18
C PHE A 43 2.18 -19.87 14.25
N GLN A 44 1.74 -19.61 15.47
CA GLN A 44 1.78 -20.54 16.58
C GLN A 44 0.35 -20.96 16.94
N PRO A 45 -0.05 -22.23 16.69
CA PRO A 45 -1.39 -22.72 16.98
C PRO A 45 -1.63 -22.81 18.49
N VAL A 46 -2.84 -22.46 18.91
CA VAL A 46 -3.28 -22.56 20.31
C VAL A 46 -4.50 -23.49 20.43
N LEU A 47 -5.42 -23.40 19.47
CA LEU A 47 -6.66 -24.16 19.41
C LEU A 47 -6.86 -24.66 17.97
N ALA A 48 -7.32 -25.89 17.80
CA ALA A 48 -7.67 -26.45 16.50
C ALA A 48 -9.15 -26.84 16.47
N ASP A 49 -9.76 -26.77 15.28
CA ASP A 49 -11.07 -27.38 15.10
C ASP A 49 -10.95 -28.91 15.12
N PRO A 50 -12.02 -29.66 15.44
CA PRO A 50 -11.97 -31.12 15.51
C PRO A 50 -11.56 -31.82 14.20
N ALA A 51 -11.73 -31.17 13.04
CA ALA A 51 -11.34 -31.73 11.73
C ALA A 51 -9.92 -31.32 11.31
N GLY A 52 -9.24 -30.43 12.04
CA GLY A 52 -7.89 -29.92 11.72
C GLY A 52 -7.82 -29.06 10.45
N LYS A 53 -8.95 -28.53 9.97
CA LYS A 53 -9.03 -27.63 8.80
C LYS A 53 -8.64 -26.19 9.18
N PHE A 54 -8.93 -25.79 10.42
CA PHE A 54 -8.70 -24.45 10.94
C PHE A 54 -7.96 -24.49 12.26
N SER A 55 -7.18 -23.44 12.52
CA SER A 55 -6.55 -23.24 13.82
C SER A 55 -6.64 -21.78 14.24
N PHE A 56 -6.82 -21.56 15.53
CA PHE A 56 -6.75 -20.27 16.19
C PHE A 56 -5.44 -20.17 16.97
N GLY A 57 -4.78 -19.02 16.92
CA GLY A 57 -3.51 -18.81 17.62
C GLY A 57 -2.86 -17.47 17.35
N PHE A 58 -1.55 -17.40 17.65
CA PHE A 58 -0.73 -16.22 17.47
C PHE A 58 -0.22 -16.13 16.03
N LEU A 59 -0.48 -15.01 15.36
CA LEU A 59 -0.01 -14.69 14.01
C LEU A 59 1.02 -13.57 14.09
N ARG A 60 2.20 -13.81 13.51
CA ARG A 60 3.28 -12.83 13.44
C ARG A 60 2.96 -11.79 12.38
N ILE A 61 3.04 -10.52 12.74
CA ILE A 61 2.87 -9.37 11.85
C ILE A 61 4.20 -8.62 11.80
N ASN A 62 4.78 -8.47 10.60
CA ASN A 62 6.10 -7.88 10.42
C ASN A 62 7.16 -8.60 11.29
N GLU A 63 8.15 -7.87 11.82
CA GLU A 63 9.24 -8.46 12.60
C GLU A 63 8.83 -8.83 14.03
N SER A 64 8.01 -8.00 14.69
CA SER A 64 7.71 -8.12 16.13
C SER A 64 6.24 -7.91 16.50
N GLY A 65 5.38 -7.62 15.53
CA GLY A 65 3.95 -7.50 15.76
C GLY A 65 3.29 -8.87 15.91
N LEU A 66 2.19 -8.90 16.62
CA LEU A 66 1.39 -10.08 16.87
C LEU A 66 -0.10 -9.73 16.76
N ALA A 67 -0.84 -10.58 16.06
CA ALA A 67 -2.29 -10.64 16.12
C ALA A 67 -2.75 -12.00 16.62
N LEU A 68 -3.99 -12.05 17.08
CA LEU A 68 -4.73 -13.31 17.20
C LEU A 68 -5.47 -13.55 15.91
N ALA A 69 -5.40 -14.76 15.37
CA ALA A 69 -6.04 -15.08 14.10
C ALA A 69 -6.61 -16.49 14.07
N VAL A 70 -7.66 -16.67 13.26
CA VAL A 70 -8.09 -17.98 12.75
C VAL A 70 -7.50 -18.15 11.35
N VAL A 71 -6.81 -19.26 11.11
CA VAL A 71 -6.15 -19.57 9.84
C VAL A 71 -6.72 -20.83 9.21
N HIS A 72 -6.78 -20.86 7.88
CA HIS A 72 -6.99 -22.10 7.12
C HIS A 72 -5.66 -22.86 7.01
N VAL A 73 -5.54 -23.97 7.74
CA VAL A 73 -4.27 -24.67 8.01
C VAL A 73 -3.52 -25.02 6.73
N ASN A 74 -4.20 -25.63 5.75
CA ASN A 74 -3.57 -26.08 4.51
C ASN A 74 -2.95 -24.95 3.67
N SER A 75 -3.49 -23.75 3.78
CA SER A 75 -3.04 -22.58 3.00
C SER A 75 -2.25 -21.56 3.82
N SER A 76 -2.18 -21.73 5.15
CA SER A 76 -1.70 -20.72 6.10
C SER A 76 -2.37 -19.33 5.99
N GLN A 77 -3.53 -19.26 5.32
CA GLN A 77 -4.24 -18.01 5.09
C GLN A 77 -5.00 -17.58 6.35
N PRO A 78 -4.76 -16.39 6.91
CA PRO A 78 -5.65 -15.82 7.91
C PRO A 78 -7.02 -15.52 7.30
N LEU A 79 -8.06 -15.98 7.98
CA LEU A 79 -9.47 -15.80 7.63
C LEU A 79 -10.14 -14.75 8.51
N TRP A 80 -9.68 -14.65 9.75
CA TRP A 80 -10.17 -13.70 10.74
C TRP A 80 -9.02 -13.28 11.66
N SER A 81 -9.03 -12.06 12.15
CA SER A 81 -8.13 -11.59 13.20
C SER A 81 -8.88 -10.77 14.23
N ALA A 82 -8.42 -10.83 15.47
CA ALA A 82 -8.95 -9.99 16.53
C ALA A 82 -8.65 -8.52 16.23
N ASN A 83 -9.66 -7.65 16.40
CA ASN A 83 -9.55 -6.22 16.14
C ASN A 83 -8.83 -5.50 17.32
N LEU A 84 -7.51 -5.65 17.38
CA LEU A 84 -6.67 -4.92 18.31
C LEU A 84 -6.46 -3.50 17.80
N ALA A 85 -6.51 -2.50 18.69
CA ALA A 85 -6.22 -1.11 18.32
C ALA A 85 -4.79 -0.93 17.80
N GLU A 86 -3.85 -1.67 18.37
CA GLU A 86 -2.47 -1.78 17.90
C GLU A 86 -2.03 -3.25 17.99
N PRO A 87 -1.17 -3.74 17.06
CA PRO A 87 -0.62 -5.09 17.16
C PRO A 87 0.05 -5.32 18.52
N ALA A 88 -0.21 -6.46 19.14
CA ALA A 88 0.52 -6.89 20.32
C ALA A 88 2.00 -7.15 19.96
N ARG A 89 2.87 -7.27 20.96
CA ARG A 89 4.27 -7.64 20.71
C ARG A 89 4.42 -9.15 20.72
N TRP A 90 5.14 -9.71 19.74
CA TRP A 90 5.57 -11.09 19.80
C TRP A 90 6.68 -11.23 20.86
N SER A 91 6.28 -11.48 22.09
CA SER A 91 7.19 -11.63 23.24
C SER A 91 6.56 -12.47 24.34
N ASP A 92 7.39 -13.01 25.22
CA ASP A 92 7.01 -13.78 26.42
C ASP A 92 6.24 -12.96 27.48
N ARG A 93 6.20 -11.63 27.31
CA ARG A 93 5.37 -10.72 28.10
C ARG A 93 3.92 -10.74 27.63
N THR A 94 3.66 -10.98 26.35
CA THR A 94 2.29 -11.08 25.83
C THR A 94 1.68 -12.38 26.31
N GLU A 95 0.47 -12.29 26.84
CA GLU A 95 -0.26 -13.43 27.39
C GLU A 95 -1.68 -13.48 26.82
N LEU A 96 -2.03 -14.63 26.28
CA LEU A 96 -3.39 -15.02 25.95
C LEU A 96 -3.97 -15.80 27.11
N SER A 97 -5.13 -15.41 27.60
CA SER A 97 -5.83 -16.15 28.65
C SER A 97 -7.29 -16.36 28.29
N PHE A 98 -7.86 -17.45 28.80
CA PHE A 98 -9.29 -17.70 28.76
C PHE A 98 -9.80 -18.00 30.16
N ASN A 99 -10.56 -17.06 30.71
CA ASN A 99 -11.26 -17.23 31.99
C ASN A 99 -12.68 -16.66 31.86
N GLY A 100 -13.47 -17.29 31.01
CA GLY A 100 -14.81 -16.85 30.59
C GLY A 100 -14.83 -15.73 29.56
N SER A 101 -13.82 -14.88 29.55
CA SER A 101 -13.48 -14.03 28.41
C SER A 101 -12.18 -14.53 27.79
N LEU A 102 -12.10 -14.48 26.46
CA LEU A 102 -10.83 -14.56 25.75
C LEU A 102 -10.16 -13.19 25.86
N VAL A 103 -8.92 -13.14 26.34
CA VAL A 103 -8.20 -11.90 26.65
C VAL A 103 -6.77 -12.01 26.17
N ILE A 104 -6.30 -10.99 25.44
CA ILE A 104 -4.88 -10.78 25.19
C ILE A 104 -4.41 -9.55 25.95
N SER A 105 -3.30 -9.70 26.67
CA SER A 105 -2.75 -8.68 27.55
C SER A 105 -1.23 -8.64 27.50
N ASP A 106 -0.65 -7.50 27.88
CA ASP A 106 0.77 -7.33 28.14
C ASP A 106 0.91 -6.66 29.52
N PRO A 107 1.77 -7.16 30.44
CA PRO A 107 1.94 -6.59 31.78
C PRO A 107 2.27 -5.09 31.82
N SER A 108 2.84 -4.53 30.75
CA SER A 108 3.17 -3.11 30.63
C SER A 108 2.08 -2.27 29.99
N ALA A 109 1.24 -2.85 29.13
CA ALA A 109 0.17 -2.15 28.41
C ALA A 109 -1.24 -2.44 28.96
N GLY A 110 -1.38 -3.45 29.82
CA GLY A 110 -2.67 -3.93 30.31
C GLY A 110 -3.39 -4.85 29.32
N VAL A 111 -4.72 -4.80 29.34
CA VAL A 111 -5.57 -5.57 28.41
C VAL A 111 -5.55 -4.89 27.04
N LEU A 112 -5.12 -5.63 26.02
CA LEU A 112 -5.04 -5.15 24.64
C LEU A 112 -6.35 -5.38 23.87
N TRP A 113 -7.00 -6.52 24.12
CA TRP A 113 -8.30 -6.87 23.53
C TRP A 113 -8.99 -7.97 24.35
N SER A 114 -10.33 -7.97 24.37
CA SER A 114 -11.11 -9.06 24.97
C SER A 114 -12.48 -9.23 24.34
N THR A 115 -13.07 -10.43 24.48
CA THR A 115 -14.44 -10.72 24.04
C THR A 115 -15.52 -10.15 24.96
N HIS A 116 -15.17 -9.66 26.15
CA HIS A 116 -16.10 -9.13 27.16
C HIS A 116 -17.24 -10.10 27.52
N THR A 117 -16.91 -11.38 27.66
CA THR A 117 -17.86 -12.47 27.92
C THR A 117 -17.61 -13.15 29.27
N ASP A 118 -18.52 -14.05 29.65
CA ASP A 118 -18.36 -14.94 30.82
C ASP A 118 -18.82 -16.37 30.45
N GLY A 119 -18.15 -16.96 29.46
CA GLY A 119 -18.39 -18.31 28.98
C GLY A 119 -17.68 -19.38 29.80
N ASP A 120 -17.93 -20.64 29.46
CA ASP A 120 -17.30 -21.79 30.13
C ASP A 120 -16.18 -22.39 29.28
N ARG A 121 -16.29 -22.26 27.94
CA ARG A 121 -15.27 -22.72 26.99
C ARG A 121 -15.16 -21.81 25.76
N LEU A 122 -14.00 -21.87 25.12
CA LEU A 122 -13.74 -21.38 23.78
C LEU A 122 -13.59 -22.58 22.83
N VAL A 123 -14.30 -22.58 21.70
CA VAL A 123 -14.23 -23.64 20.69
C VAL A 123 -14.06 -23.05 19.30
N LEU A 124 -13.34 -23.77 18.44
CA LEU A 124 -13.24 -23.47 17.02
C LEU A 124 -14.05 -24.51 16.24
N LEU A 125 -15.03 -24.05 15.48
CA LEU A 125 -15.87 -24.94 14.68
C LEU A 125 -15.22 -25.27 13.33
N ASN A 126 -15.67 -26.36 12.70
CA ASN A 126 -15.26 -26.75 11.35
C ASN A 126 -15.75 -25.80 10.24
N SER A 127 -16.46 -24.73 10.60
CA SER A 127 -16.81 -23.60 9.74
C SER A 127 -15.79 -22.46 9.80
N SER A 128 -14.74 -22.57 10.64
CA SER A 128 -13.83 -21.49 11.05
C SER A 128 -14.40 -20.45 12.03
N ASP A 129 -15.60 -20.69 12.56
CA ASP A 129 -16.19 -19.81 13.56
C ASP A 129 -15.64 -20.11 14.96
N LEU A 130 -14.99 -19.11 15.56
CA LEU A 130 -14.45 -19.16 16.91
C LEU A 130 -15.51 -18.65 17.89
N GLN A 131 -15.93 -19.48 18.85
CA GLN A 131 -17.06 -19.19 19.72
C GLN A 131 -16.71 -19.27 21.20
N VAL A 132 -17.18 -18.30 21.97
CA VAL A 132 -17.28 -18.40 23.43
C VAL A 132 -18.66 -18.94 23.77
N GLN A 133 -18.71 -20.08 24.44
CA GLN A 133 -19.95 -20.79 24.75
C GLN A 133 -20.16 -20.93 26.26
N ARG A 134 -21.41 -20.85 26.71
CA ARG A 134 -21.85 -21.15 28.08
C ARG A 134 -22.71 -22.41 28.09
N GLY A 135 -22.42 -23.32 29.01
CA GLY A 135 -23.03 -24.64 29.11
C GLY A 135 -22.56 -25.62 28.02
N GLY A 136 -22.76 -26.91 28.23
CA GLY A 136 -22.42 -27.97 27.28
C GLY A 136 -23.14 -29.26 27.66
N GLY A 137 -24.06 -29.72 26.80
CA GLY A 137 -25.00 -30.80 27.07
C GLY A 137 -26.41 -30.47 26.58
N SER A 138 -27.43 -31.06 27.21
CA SER A 138 -28.83 -30.67 27.03
C SER A 138 -29.25 -29.77 28.22
N PRO A 139 -29.76 -28.55 28.00
CA PRO A 139 -30.01 -27.90 26.71
C PRO A 139 -28.71 -27.45 26.00
N ALA A 140 -28.84 -27.20 24.69
CA ALA A 140 -27.74 -26.79 23.82
C ALA A 140 -26.96 -25.58 24.39
N ALA A 141 -25.66 -25.55 24.09
CA ALA A 141 -24.79 -24.47 24.52
C ALA A 141 -25.26 -23.11 24.00
N THR A 142 -25.21 -22.09 24.84
CA THR A 142 -25.52 -20.71 24.44
C THR A 142 -24.25 -20.06 23.92
N VAL A 143 -24.29 -19.53 22.69
CA VAL A 143 -23.18 -18.76 22.11
C VAL A 143 -23.23 -17.34 22.66
N LEU A 144 -22.20 -16.93 23.41
CA LEU A 144 -22.10 -15.59 24.00
C LEU A 144 -21.39 -14.60 23.06
N TRP A 145 -20.45 -15.11 22.26
CA TRP A 145 -19.67 -14.36 21.28
C TRP A 145 -19.19 -15.31 20.19
N GLN A 146 -19.10 -14.82 18.95
CA GLN A 146 -18.59 -15.59 17.81
C GLN A 146 -17.83 -14.70 16.83
N SER A 147 -16.74 -15.19 16.24
CA SER A 147 -15.91 -14.41 15.31
C SER A 147 -16.66 -14.02 14.04
N PHE A 148 -17.63 -14.83 13.61
CA PHE A 148 -18.47 -14.55 12.43
C PHE A 148 -19.27 -13.24 12.53
N GLN A 149 -19.50 -12.71 13.74
CA GLN A 149 -20.16 -11.42 13.92
C GLN A 149 -19.22 -10.21 13.76
N PHE A 150 -17.91 -10.45 13.67
CA PHE A 150 -16.87 -9.42 13.62
C PHE A 150 -15.87 -9.72 12.49
N PRO A 151 -16.31 -9.77 11.21
CA PRO A 151 -15.39 -10.05 10.11
C PRO A 151 -14.32 -8.97 9.96
N THR A 152 -13.22 -9.33 9.29
CA THR A 152 -12.10 -8.41 8.99
C THR A 152 -12.17 -7.95 7.53
N ASN A 153 -11.30 -8.43 6.65
CA ASN A 153 -11.35 -8.20 5.21
C ASN A 153 -12.02 -9.35 4.45
N THR A 154 -12.35 -10.45 5.14
CA THR A 154 -12.77 -11.72 4.54
C THR A 154 -14.15 -12.14 5.06
N LEU A 155 -15.00 -12.62 4.15
CA LEU A 155 -16.26 -13.31 4.41
C LEU A 155 -16.10 -14.77 3.96
N VAL A 156 -16.23 -15.72 4.88
CA VAL A 156 -16.04 -17.15 4.59
C VAL A 156 -17.36 -17.84 4.21
N GLU A 157 -17.26 -19.01 3.57
CA GLU A 157 -18.43 -19.85 3.26
C GLU A 157 -19.34 -20.06 4.48
N ASN A 158 -20.65 -19.99 4.24
CA ASN A 158 -21.70 -20.13 5.25
C ASN A 158 -21.78 -19.05 6.34
N GLN A 159 -20.90 -18.03 6.34
CA GLN A 159 -21.01 -16.88 7.23
C GLN A 159 -22.10 -15.91 6.74
N ASN A 160 -23.03 -15.56 7.63
CA ASN A 160 -24.06 -14.55 7.33
C ASN A 160 -23.49 -13.15 7.55
N PHE A 161 -23.34 -12.38 6.47
CA PHE A 161 -22.95 -10.98 6.47
C PHE A 161 -24.18 -10.08 6.62
N THR A 162 -24.32 -9.39 7.75
CA THR A 162 -25.49 -8.54 8.05
C THR A 162 -25.17 -7.05 7.94
N SER A 163 -26.18 -6.18 7.99
CA SER A 163 -25.99 -4.71 7.96
C SER A 163 -25.22 -4.16 9.17
N ASN A 164 -25.08 -4.95 10.24
CA ASN A 164 -24.27 -4.62 11.40
C ASN A 164 -22.77 -4.92 11.21
N MET A 165 -22.38 -5.44 10.05
CA MET A 165 -21.01 -5.85 9.73
C MET A 165 -20.43 -5.00 8.60
N SER A 166 -19.10 -4.96 8.54
CA SER A 166 -18.36 -4.39 7.42
C SER A 166 -17.14 -5.24 7.13
N LEU A 167 -16.81 -5.43 5.85
CA LEU A 167 -15.45 -5.84 5.49
C LEU A 167 -14.60 -4.58 5.34
N VAL A 168 -13.35 -4.62 5.80
CA VAL A 168 -12.39 -3.51 5.66
C VAL A 168 -11.11 -4.07 5.06
N SER A 169 -10.61 -3.45 3.98
CA SER A 169 -9.36 -3.89 3.33
C SER A 169 -8.17 -3.80 4.29
N SER A 170 -7.11 -4.55 4.03
CA SER A 170 -5.94 -4.61 4.91
C SER A 170 -5.25 -3.25 5.08
N ASN A 171 -5.29 -2.40 4.03
CA ASN A 171 -4.81 -1.03 4.07
C ASN A 171 -5.77 -0.02 4.73
N GLY A 172 -6.98 -0.45 5.13
CA GLY A 172 -7.98 0.39 5.79
C GLY A 172 -8.66 1.45 4.90
N LEU A 173 -8.37 1.45 3.60
CA LEU A 173 -8.87 2.47 2.66
C LEU A 173 -10.26 2.15 2.10
N TYR A 174 -10.64 0.88 2.09
CA TYR A 174 -11.87 0.42 1.47
C TYR A 174 -12.72 -0.35 2.45
N SER A 175 -14.04 -0.22 2.31
CA SER A 175 -14.98 -1.02 3.07
C SER A 175 -16.14 -1.55 2.22
N MET A 176 -16.67 -2.71 2.59
CA MET A 176 -17.90 -3.28 2.06
C MET A 176 -18.97 -3.25 3.13
N ARG A 177 -20.17 -2.78 2.79
CA ARG A 177 -21.33 -2.75 3.69
C ARG A 177 -22.61 -3.08 2.94
N MET A 178 -23.59 -3.60 3.66
CA MET A 178 -24.94 -3.68 3.14
C MET A 178 -25.70 -2.38 3.39
N GLY A 179 -26.37 -1.89 2.36
CA GLY A 179 -27.44 -0.90 2.49
C GLY A 179 -28.82 -1.59 2.54
N ASP A 180 -29.88 -0.79 2.43
CA ASP A 180 -31.26 -1.27 2.56
C ASP A 180 -31.62 -2.34 1.54
N ASN A 181 -31.08 -2.27 0.32
CA ASN A 181 -31.37 -3.23 -0.75
C ASN A 181 -30.18 -3.60 -1.63
N PHE A 182 -28.95 -3.35 -1.16
CA PHE A 182 -27.75 -3.45 -1.98
C PHE A 182 -26.51 -3.79 -1.15
N ILE A 183 -25.48 -4.33 -1.82
CA ILE A 183 -24.10 -4.33 -1.32
C ILE A 183 -23.37 -3.13 -1.94
N GLY A 184 -22.68 -2.36 -1.11
CA GLY A 184 -21.89 -1.20 -1.54
C GLY A 184 -20.43 -1.34 -1.16
N LEU A 185 -19.54 -0.89 -2.04
CA LEU A 185 -18.13 -0.70 -1.74
C LEU A 185 -17.82 0.79 -1.62
N TYR A 186 -17.11 1.14 -0.56
CA TYR A 186 -16.84 2.50 -0.14
C TYR A 186 -15.34 2.74 -0.03
N GLY A 187 -14.90 3.92 -0.47
CA GLY A 187 -13.51 4.34 -0.39
C GLY A 187 -13.36 5.56 0.50
N ASN A 188 -12.40 5.52 1.41
CA ASN A 188 -12.03 6.62 2.30
C ASN A 188 -10.91 7.45 1.68
N PHE A 189 -11.25 8.22 0.62
CA PHE A 189 -10.27 9.05 -0.10
C PHE A 189 -10.04 10.42 0.54
N LYS A 190 -11.01 10.89 1.33
CA LYS A 190 -11.01 12.17 2.02
C LYS A 190 -11.08 11.88 3.51
N HIS A 191 -10.19 12.47 4.31
CA HIS A 191 -10.12 12.28 5.78
C HIS A 191 -11.50 12.30 6.48
N GLY A 192 -12.21 11.16 6.51
CA GLY A 192 -13.51 10.99 7.15
C GLY A 192 -14.77 11.06 6.26
N ALA A 193 -14.67 11.22 4.93
CA ALA A 193 -15.83 11.14 4.04
C ALA A 193 -15.71 9.93 3.11
N GLU A 194 -16.52 8.92 3.38
CA GLU A 194 -16.59 7.69 2.58
C GLU A 194 -17.42 7.92 1.31
N GLN A 195 -16.84 7.60 0.16
CA GLN A 195 -17.52 7.67 -1.14
C GLN A 195 -17.85 6.26 -1.62
N ILE A 196 -19.11 6.00 -1.93
CA ILE A 196 -19.50 4.76 -2.61
C ILE A 196 -19.01 4.80 -4.05
N TYR A 197 -18.27 3.77 -4.48
CA TYR A 197 -17.76 3.64 -5.86
C TYR A 197 -18.30 2.40 -6.58
N TRP A 198 -18.94 1.49 -5.86
CA TRP A 198 -19.60 0.35 -6.47
C TRP A 198 -20.86 0.02 -5.68
N LYS A 199 -21.92 -0.34 -6.41
CA LYS A 199 -23.23 -0.65 -5.84
C LYS A 199 -23.87 -1.79 -6.63
N HIS A 200 -24.13 -2.90 -5.96
CA HIS A 200 -24.92 -4.00 -6.50
C HIS A 200 -26.25 -4.08 -5.77
N THR A 201 -27.31 -3.69 -6.47
CA THR A 201 -28.68 -3.71 -5.92
C THR A 201 -29.26 -5.09 -6.12
N ALA A 202 -29.92 -5.65 -5.10
CA ALA A 202 -30.54 -6.96 -5.20
C ALA A 202 -31.61 -6.98 -6.30
N LEU A 203 -31.33 -7.65 -7.42
CA LEU A 203 -32.21 -7.73 -8.58
C LEU A 203 -32.97 -9.07 -8.57
N GLN A 204 -34.01 -9.08 -7.74
CA GLN A 204 -35.11 -10.05 -7.67
C GLN A 204 -34.92 -11.42 -8.34
N ALA A 205 -34.17 -12.32 -7.68
CA ALA A 205 -34.21 -13.75 -7.97
C ALA A 205 -35.59 -14.35 -7.63
N ARG A 206 -36.58 -14.19 -8.53
CA ARG A 206 -37.84 -14.95 -8.67
C ARG A 206 -38.74 -15.28 -7.45
N ALA A 207 -38.60 -14.70 -6.25
CA ALA A 207 -39.48 -15.06 -5.13
C ALA A 207 -39.96 -13.86 -4.29
N ALA A 208 -41.29 -13.64 -4.29
CA ALA A 208 -42.10 -12.92 -3.30
C ALA A 208 -41.32 -11.93 -2.41
N ILE A 209 -40.87 -10.83 -3.02
CA ILE A 209 -40.10 -9.79 -2.34
C ILE A 209 -41.09 -8.92 -1.59
N VAL A 210 -40.84 -8.74 -0.30
CA VAL A 210 -41.49 -7.70 0.47
C VAL A 210 -40.85 -6.40 0.05
N GLU A 211 -41.59 -5.58 -0.69
CA GLU A 211 -41.18 -4.24 -1.08
C GLU A 211 -40.84 -3.43 0.18
N GLY A 212 -39.65 -2.80 0.19
CA GLY A 212 -39.13 -2.10 1.37
C GLY A 212 -38.57 -3.00 2.49
N GLY A 213 -38.59 -4.34 2.34
CA GLY A 213 -38.08 -5.26 3.35
C GLY A 213 -36.57 -5.52 3.32
N GLY A 214 -35.87 -5.12 2.24
CA GLY A 214 -34.41 -5.27 2.05
C GLY A 214 -33.85 -6.70 2.10
N PRO A 215 -32.58 -6.98 1.72
CA PRO A 215 -31.86 -8.14 2.20
C PRO A 215 -31.42 -7.91 3.64
N ILE A 216 -31.66 -8.89 4.50
CA ILE A 216 -31.23 -8.92 5.90
C ILE A 216 -29.79 -9.44 6.04
N TYR A 217 -29.33 -10.29 5.13
CA TYR A 217 -27.97 -10.78 5.10
C TYR A 217 -27.54 -11.25 3.70
N ALA A 218 -26.23 -11.23 3.46
CA ALA A 218 -25.57 -11.88 2.34
C ALA A 218 -24.73 -13.06 2.83
N ARG A 219 -24.49 -14.05 1.97
CA ARG A 219 -23.70 -15.24 2.31
C ARG A 219 -23.03 -15.78 1.06
N VAL A 220 -21.76 -16.18 1.18
CA VAL A 220 -21.09 -16.97 0.14
C VAL A 220 -21.37 -18.46 0.39
N ASP A 221 -21.86 -19.13 -0.64
CA ASP A 221 -22.19 -20.55 -0.60
C ASP A 221 -21.00 -21.39 -1.10
N PRO A 222 -20.73 -22.58 -0.51
CA PRO A 222 -19.64 -23.46 -0.95
C PRO A 222 -19.67 -23.83 -2.44
N ASP A 223 -20.85 -23.80 -3.06
CA ASP A 223 -21.05 -24.07 -4.48
C ASP A 223 -20.59 -22.91 -5.41
N GLY A 224 -20.03 -21.82 -4.86
CA GLY A 224 -19.41 -20.73 -5.62
C GLY A 224 -20.40 -19.67 -6.08
N TYR A 225 -21.17 -19.11 -5.15
CA TYR A 225 -22.03 -17.97 -5.42
C TYR A 225 -22.28 -17.12 -4.17
N LEU A 226 -22.44 -15.82 -4.36
CA LEU A 226 -22.84 -14.85 -3.34
C LEU A 226 -24.35 -14.65 -3.41
N VAL A 227 -25.04 -14.92 -2.30
CA VAL A 227 -26.50 -14.79 -2.21
C VAL A 227 -26.87 -13.68 -1.26
N MET A 228 -27.92 -12.93 -1.61
CA MET A 228 -28.63 -12.07 -0.66
C MET A 228 -29.99 -12.66 -0.28
N TYR A 229 -30.35 -12.55 0.99
CA TYR A 229 -31.60 -13.06 1.56
C TYR A 229 -32.37 -11.96 2.31
N GLN A 230 -33.70 -11.98 2.28
CA GLN A 230 -34.57 -10.99 2.93
C GLN A 230 -35.26 -11.47 4.22
N ASN A 231 -35.91 -12.62 4.22
CA ASN A 231 -36.58 -13.14 5.43
C ASN A 231 -36.88 -14.65 5.36
N SER A 232 -36.48 -15.28 4.26
CA SER A 232 -36.83 -16.66 3.92
C SER A 232 -35.60 -17.41 3.40
N SER A 233 -35.73 -18.72 3.24
CA SER A 233 -34.75 -19.55 2.54
C SER A 233 -34.60 -19.22 1.05
N LYS A 234 -35.48 -18.38 0.49
CA LYS A 234 -35.41 -18.00 -0.92
C LYS A 234 -34.49 -16.78 -1.10
N PRO A 235 -33.54 -16.87 -2.04
CA PRO A 235 -32.66 -15.76 -2.35
C PRO A 235 -33.44 -14.62 -3.00
N VAL A 236 -33.07 -13.37 -2.72
CA VAL A 236 -33.55 -12.19 -3.45
C VAL A 236 -32.60 -11.77 -4.56
N ASP A 237 -31.36 -12.23 -4.50
CA ASP A 237 -30.32 -11.97 -5.50
C ASP A 237 -29.24 -13.05 -5.41
N VAL A 238 -28.62 -13.38 -6.55
CA VAL A 238 -27.56 -14.39 -6.65
C VAL A 238 -26.51 -13.92 -7.65
N GLU A 239 -25.29 -13.73 -7.17
CA GLU A 239 -24.08 -13.43 -7.95
C GLU A 239 -23.25 -14.70 -8.09
N ILE A 240 -23.00 -15.11 -9.34
CA ILE A 240 -22.45 -16.42 -9.67
C ILE A 240 -20.93 -16.35 -9.88
N PHE A 241 -20.17 -17.27 -9.29
CA PHE A 241 -18.72 -17.33 -9.52
C PHE A 241 -18.40 -18.16 -10.78
N SER A 242 -17.21 -17.98 -11.34
CA SER A 242 -16.77 -18.71 -12.56
C SER A 242 -16.66 -20.23 -12.36
N SER A 243 -16.62 -20.66 -11.10
CA SER A 243 -16.58 -22.05 -10.64
C SER A 243 -17.97 -22.67 -10.45
N PHE A 244 -19.06 -21.90 -10.57
CA PHE A 244 -20.42 -22.37 -10.32
C PHE A 244 -20.77 -23.66 -11.06
N GLN A 245 -21.40 -24.60 -10.34
CA GLN A 245 -21.75 -25.97 -10.77
C GLN A 245 -20.56 -26.87 -11.12
N LYS A 246 -19.32 -26.40 -11.04
CA LYS A 246 -18.17 -27.31 -10.91
C LYS A 246 -18.24 -27.80 -9.47
N LEU A 247 -18.31 -29.12 -9.27
CA LEU A 247 -18.24 -29.73 -7.94
C LEU A 247 -16.83 -29.51 -7.38
N VAL A 248 -16.54 -28.28 -6.96
CA VAL A 248 -15.32 -27.96 -6.26
C VAL A 248 -15.67 -28.14 -4.79
N ASN A 249 -15.35 -29.31 -4.23
CA ASN A 249 -15.44 -29.54 -2.78
C ASN A 249 -14.29 -28.79 -2.07
N SER A 250 -14.19 -27.49 -2.34
CA SER A 250 -13.15 -26.56 -1.91
C SER A 250 -13.73 -25.53 -0.99
N PHE A 251 -12.93 -25.06 -0.03
CA PHE A 251 -13.31 -23.94 0.79
C PHE A 251 -13.35 -22.65 -0.04
N VAL A 252 -14.45 -21.91 0.06
CA VAL A 252 -14.68 -20.65 -0.66
C VAL A 252 -14.68 -19.47 0.31
N LEU A 253 -14.14 -18.33 -0.15
CA LEU A 253 -14.21 -17.06 0.56
C LEU A 253 -14.42 -15.89 -0.40
N LEU A 254 -14.94 -14.78 0.14
CA LEU A 254 -14.90 -13.45 -0.45
C LEU A 254 -13.94 -12.58 0.35
N ARG A 255 -13.17 -11.74 -0.33
CA ARG A 255 -12.24 -10.80 0.30
C ARG A 255 -12.32 -9.43 -0.36
N LEU A 256 -12.33 -8.40 0.47
CA LEU A 256 -12.11 -7.03 0.03
C LEU A 256 -10.60 -6.77 -0.03
N GLU A 257 -10.09 -6.61 -1.24
CA GLU A 257 -8.66 -6.45 -1.51
C GLU A 257 -8.22 -4.99 -1.36
N ASP A 258 -6.90 -4.79 -1.28
CA ASP A 258 -6.27 -3.48 -1.13
C ASP A 258 -6.37 -2.59 -2.38
N ASP A 259 -6.86 -3.13 -3.50
CA ASP A 259 -7.22 -2.37 -4.70
C ASP A 259 -8.67 -1.84 -4.66
N GLY A 260 -9.43 -2.18 -3.62
CA GLY A 260 -10.84 -1.84 -3.46
C GLY A 260 -11.79 -2.73 -4.25
N ASN A 261 -11.34 -3.89 -4.74
CA ASN A 261 -12.25 -4.84 -5.37
C ASN A 261 -12.68 -5.93 -4.38
N LEU A 262 -13.93 -6.37 -4.51
CA LEU A 262 -14.42 -7.55 -3.82
C LEU A 262 -14.18 -8.77 -4.70
N LYS A 263 -13.34 -9.69 -4.24
CA LYS A 263 -12.92 -10.88 -5.02
C LYS A 263 -13.31 -12.17 -4.30
N GLY A 264 -13.76 -13.14 -5.07
CA GLY A 264 -14.04 -14.50 -4.62
C GLY A 264 -12.88 -15.42 -4.95
N TYR A 265 -12.60 -16.33 -4.04
CA TYR A 265 -11.54 -17.32 -4.16
C TYR A 265 -12.03 -18.68 -3.71
N HIS A 266 -11.57 -19.73 -4.38
CA HIS A 266 -11.66 -21.09 -3.89
C HIS A 266 -10.26 -21.71 -3.73
N TRP A 267 -10.11 -22.57 -2.73
CA TRP A 267 -8.87 -23.32 -2.50
C TRP A 267 -8.83 -24.61 -3.32
N ASN A 268 -7.93 -24.70 -4.29
CA ASN A 268 -7.84 -25.89 -5.17
C ASN A 268 -7.00 -27.05 -4.59
N GLY A 269 -6.45 -26.89 -3.38
CA GLY A 269 -5.52 -27.83 -2.75
C GLY A 269 -4.07 -27.34 -2.68
N SER A 270 -3.67 -26.43 -3.57
CA SER A 270 -2.33 -25.81 -3.61
C SER A 270 -2.37 -24.30 -3.51
N ASP A 271 -3.33 -23.66 -4.18
CA ASP A 271 -3.40 -22.22 -4.36
C ASP A 271 -4.84 -21.71 -4.21
N TRP A 272 -4.95 -20.44 -3.83
CA TRP A 272 -6.21 -19.70 -3.91
C TRP A 272 -6.42 -19.23 -5.34
N VAL A 273 -7.46 -19.75 -5.98
CA VAL A 273 -7.82 -19.39 -7.35
C VAL A 273 -8.94 -18.38 -7.30
N MET A 274 -8.70 -17.18 -7.85
CA MET A 274 -9.73 -16.17 -8.01
C MET A 274 -10.79 -16.65 -9.00
N ASP A 275 -12.05 -16.66 -8.59
CA ASP A 275 -13.17 -17.12 -9.40
C ASP A 275 -14.31 -16.09 -9.55
N TYR A 276 -14.25 -15.01 -8.79
CA TYR A 276 -15.20 -13.89 -8.86
C TYR A 276 -14.48 -12.57 -8.61
N GLN A 277 -14.95 -11.51 -9.27
CA GLN A 277 -14.59 -10.13 -8.96
C GLN A 277 -15.77 -9.22 -9.26
N ALA A 278 -16.07 -8.30 -8.34
CA ALA A 278 -17.20 -7.39 -8.44
C ALA A 278 -17.01 -6.33 -9.53
N ILE A 279 -15.78 -5.82 -9.68
CA ILE A 279 -15.39 -4.86 -10.71
C ILE A 279 -14.48 -5.58 -11.71
N THR A 280 -14.94 -5.72 -12.96
CA THR A 280 -14.19 -6.46 -13.99
C THR A 280 -13.24 -5.58 -14.79
N ASN A 281 -13.62 -4.34 -15.03
CA ASN A 281 -12.82 -3.39 -15.79
C ASN A 281 -11.82 -2.69 -14.87
N PHE A 282 -10.53 -2.79 -15.20
CA PHE A 282 -9.45 -2.21 -14.40
C PHE A 282 -9.64 -0.71 -14.11
N CYS A 283 -10.08 0.08 -15.11
CA CYS A 283 -10.30 1.52 -14.95
C CYS A 283 -11.60 1.90 -14.22
N GLU A 284 -12.45 0.93 -13.87
CA GLU A 284 -13.62 1.15 -13.01
C GLU A 284 -13.31 0.97 -11.52
N LEU A 285 -12.11 0.46 -11.20
CA LEU A 285 -11.62 0.42 -9.82
C LEU A 285 -11.57 1.82 -9.22
N PRO A 286 -11.66 1.92 -7.88
CA PRO A 286 -11.70 3.21 -7.20
C PRO A 286 -10.49 4.11 -7.49
N ASN A 287 -9.29 3.52 -7.56
CA ASN A 287 -8.04 4.26 -7.76
C ASN A 287 -6.91 3.41 -8.38
N PRO A 288 -7.10 2.83 -9.58
CA PRO A 288 -6.19 1.86 -10.17
C PRO A 288 -4.81 2.44 -10.55
N CYS A 289 -4.75 3.75 -10.81
CA CYS A 289 -3.52 4.44 -11.22
C CYS A 289 -2.95 5.36 -10.15
N GLY A 290 -3.56 5.39 -8.97
CA GLY A 290 -3.17 6.27 -7.88
C GLY A 290 -3.45 7.76 -8.15
N PRO A 291 -3.02 8.63 -7.22
CA PRO A 291 -3.18 10.08 -7.35
C PRO A 291 -2.57 10.63 -8.64
N TYR A 292 -3.31 11.51 -9.33
CA TYR A 292 -2.91 12.14 -10.61
C TYR A 292 -2.60 11.14 -11.74
N GLY A 293 -3.05 9.90 -11.61
CA GLY A 293 -2.96 8.86 -12.64
C GLY A 293 -4.09 8.95 -13.67
N LEU A 294 -3.78 8.63 -14.92
CA LEU A 294 -4.70 8.50 -16.03
C LEU A 294 -4.74 7.04 -16.47
N CYS A 295 -5.92 6.41 -16.33
CA CYS A 295 -6.16 5.03 -16.68
C CYS A 295 -6.63 4.91 -18.13
N SER A 296 -6.01 4.01 -18.89
CA SER A 296 -6.38 3.69 -20.25
C SER A 296 -7.12 2.35 -20.30
N PRO A 297 -8.44 2.33 -20.58
CA PRO A 297 -9.23 1.10 -20.60
C PRO A 297 -8.75 0.08 -21.63
N GLU A 298 -8.27 0.54 -22.79
CA GLU A 298 -7.89 -0.33 -23.92
C GLU A 298 -6.80 -1.36 -23.59
N ASN A 299 -5.86 -0.98 -22.72
CA ASN A 299 -4.71 -1.78 -22.37
C ASN A 299 -4.54 -1.96 -20.86
N SER A 300 -5.53 -1.55 -20.06
CA SER A 300 -5.48 -1.58 -18.59
C SER A 300 -4.18 -1.00 -18.04
N SER A 301 -3.74 0.14 -18.58
CA SER A 301 -2.46 0.76 -18.22
C SER A 301 -2.66 2.12 -17.57
N CYS A 302 -1.63 2.53 -16.84
CA CYS A 302 -1.58 3.81 -16.16
C CYS A 302 -0.51 4.71 -16.79
N THR A 303 -0.88 5.96 -17.05
CA THR A 303 0.03 7.05 -17.39
C THR A 303 -0.20 8.21 -16.42
N CYS A 304 0.65 9.22 -16.41
CA CYS A 304 0.36 10.44 -15.64
C CYS A 304 -0.39 11.45 -16.48
N MET A 305 -1.34 12.15 -15.84
CA MET A 305 -2.11 13.22 -16.48
C MET A 305 -1.21 14.27 -17.15
N GLU A 306 -0.11 14.65 -16.49
CA GLU A 306 0.86 15.63 -17.00
C GLU A 306 1.67 15.15 -18.23
N ASN A 307 1.80 13.82 -18.39
CA ASN A 307 2.64 13.16 -19.40
C ASN A 307 1.80 12.21 -20.27
N ARG A 308 0.55 12.57 -20.57
CA ARG A 308 -0.36 11.73 -21.38
C ARG A 308 0.32 11.24 -22.65
N GLY A 309 0.22 9.93 -22.90
CA GLY A 309 0.82 9.28 -24.07
C GLY A 309 2.31 8.95 -23.94
N ARG A 310 2.94 9.14 -22.77
CA ARG A 310 4.31 8.68 -22.50
C ARG A 310 4.31 7.62 -21.39
N PRO A 311 5.10 6.54 -21.53
CA PRO A 311 5.30 5.60 -20.44
C PRO A 311 5.87 6.34 -19.23
N HIS A 312 5.27 6.15 -18.06
CA HIS A 312 5.75 6.70 -16.80
C HIS A 312 6.06 5.56 -15.83
N THR A 313 7.20 5.64 -15.16
CA THR A 313 7.61 4.70 -14.12
C THR A 313 7.64 5.43 -12.78
N GLY A 314 6.82 4.97 -11.83
CA GLY A 314 6.71 5.54 -10.48
C GLY A 314 5.43 6.35 -10.24
N PRO A 315 5.27 6.93 -9.04
CA PRO A 315 4.09 7.73 -8.69
C PRO A 315 3.96 8.97 -9.59
N CYS A 316 2.71 9.36 -9.89
CA CYS A 316 2.42 10.62 -10.57
C CYS A 316 2.44 11.79 -9.58
N GLY A 317 2.78 13.00 -10.05
CA GLY A 317 2.82 14.22 -9.21
C GLY A 317 4.13 14.39 -8.43
N GLY A 318 5.23 14.67 -9.14
CA GLY A 318 6.62 14.64 -8.64
C GLY A 318 6.89 15.17 -7.21
N HIS A 319 7.74 14.44 -6.48
CA HIS A 319 8.64 14.89 -5.40
C HIS A 319 8.09 15.96 -4.43
N GLY A 320 6.88 15.81 -3.91
CA GLY A 320 6.29 16.80 -3.00
C GLY A 320 5.30 16.26 -1.95
N HIS A 321 5.22 14.95 -1.73
CA HIS A 321 4.21 14.31 -0.89
C HIS A 321 4.31 14.57 0.63
N GLY A 322 5.20 15.46 1.08
CA GLY A 322 5.33 15.84 2.49
C GLY A 322 4.58 17.12 2.87
N HIS A 323 4.16 17.93 1.89
CA HIS A 323 3.48 19.19 2.16
C HIS A 323 2.15 19.23 1.42
N ARG A 324 1.06 19.25 2.21
CA ARG A 324 -0.27 19.70 1.77
C ARG A 324 -0.04 20.97 0.93
N PRO A 325 -0.44 21.01 -0.35
CA PRO A 325 -0.33 22.24 -1.13
C PRO A 325 -0.99 23.33 -0.30
N ALA A 326 -0.24 24.41 -0.04
CA ALA A 326 -0.78 25.60 0.59
C ALA A 326 -2.11 25.94 -0.07
N ASP A 327 -3.08 26.35 0.76
CA ASP A 327 -4.39 26.82 0.33
C ASP A 327 -4.29 27.49 -1.05
N LEU A 328 -4.93 26.91 -2.08
CA LEU A 328 -4.82 27.40 -3.46
C LEU A 328 -5.42 28.81 -3.60
N CYS A 329 -6.11 29.29 -2.55
CA CYS A 329 -6.61 30.65 -2.41
C CYS A 329 -5.73 31.57 -1.55
N ALA A 330 -4.54 31.16 -1.08
CA ALA A 330 -3.72 31.98 -0.20
C ALA A 330 -3.31 33.31 -0.89
N VAL A 331 -3.92 34.41 -0.45
CA VAL A 331 -3.71 35.79 -0.93
C VAL A 331 -2.53 36.48 -0.20
N ASP A 332 -1.68 35.72 0.52
CA ASP A 332 -0.53 36.34 1.18
C ASP A 332 0.60 36.53 0.16
N ASN A 333 0.99 37.78 -0.07
CA ASN A 333 1.95 38.30 -1.06
C ASN A 333 3.38 37.69 -0.98
N ARG A 334 3.59 36.66 -0.16
CA ARG A 334 4.86 35.93 -0.01
C ARG A 334 4.83 34.49 -0.50
N PHE A 335 3.64 33.93 -0.72
CA PHE A 335 3.44 32.59 -1.28
C PHE A 335 2.22 32.62 -2.20
N HIS A 336 2.37 33.18 -3.40
CA HIS A 336 1.51 32.76 -4.50
C HIS A 336 1.73 31.25 -4.63
N GLY A 337 0.75 30.44 -4.22
CA GLY A 337 0.71 29.03 -4.57
C GLY A 337 0.56 28.96 -6.08
N GLU A 338 1.68 29.00 -6.81
CA GLU A 338 1.69 28.88 -8.26
C GLU A 338 1.19 27.47 -8.58
N PHE A 339 -0.09 27.34 -8.91
CA PHE A 339 -0.61 26.16 -9.56
C PHE A 339 -0.64 26.42 -11.06
N ARG A 340 -0.25 25.42 -11.84
CA ARG A 340 -0.51 25.40 -13.28
C ARG A 340 -1.85 24.73 -13.52
N VAL A 341 -2.61 25.28 -14.46
CA VAL A 341 -3.84 24.65 -14.93
C VAL A 341 -3.50 23.65 -16.02
N LEU A 342 -3.88 22.39 -15.82
CA LEU A 342 -3.83 21.34 -16.82
C LEU A 342 -5.25 21.09 -17.33
N ARG A 343 -5.49 21.34 -18.62
CA ARG A 343 -6.74 21.01 -19.30
C ARG A 343 -6.58 19.71 -20.09
N MET A 344 -7.53 18.81 -19.94
CA MET A 344 -7.52 17.50 -20.59
C MET A 344 -8.85 17.24 -21.28
N ASN A 345 -8.83 16.90 -22.56
CA ASN A 345 -10.02 16.45 -23.29
C ASN A 345 -10.10 14.92 -23.29
N GLY A 346 -11.29 14.34 -23.37
CA GLY A 346 -11.45 12.89 -23.39
C GLY A 346 -11.19 12.24 -22.05
N VAL A 347 -11.45 12.92 -20.93
CA VAL A 347 -11.27 12.35 -19.59
C VAL A 347 -12.57 12.26 -18.81
N GLU A 348 -12.69 11.22 -18.00
CA GLU A 348 -13.85 10.97 -17.15
C GLU A 348 -13.43 10.47 -15.76
N LEU A 349 -14.38 10.43 -14.83
CA LEU A 349 -14.18 9.86 -13.49
C LEU A 349 -14.59 8.39 -13.48
N PRO A 350 -13.85 7.51 -12.79
CA PRO A 350 -14.39 6.20 -12.46
C PRO A 350 -15.67 6.37 -11.62
N TYR A 351 -16.65 5.47 -11.75
CA TYR A 351 -17.89 5.43 -10.95
C TYR A 351 -18.67 6.75 -10.83
N LYS A 352 -18.60 7.63 -11.82
CA LYS A 352 -19.29 8.93 -11.86
C LYS A 352 -20.80 8.84 -11.58
N GLU A 353 -21.43 7.71 -11.89
CA GLU A 353 -22.85 7.44 -11.67
C GLU A 353 -23.22 7.45 -10.17
N LEU A 354 -22.24 7.24 -9.30
CA LEU A 354 -22.37 7.22 -7.85
C LEU A 354 -21.80 8.48 -7.18
N MET A 355 -21.22 9.40 -7.96
CA MET A 355 -20.65 10.64 -7.47
C MET A 355 -21.67 11.78 -7.48
N GLU A 356 -21.55 12.68 -6.51
CA GLU A 356 -22.27 13.94 -6.52
C GLU A 356 -21.75 14.84 -7.65
N HIS A 357 -22.66 15.54 -8.30
CA HIS A 357 -22.34 16.49 -9.37
C HIS A 357 -23.23 17.72 -9.29
N GLN A 358 -22.74 18.80 -9.88
CA GLN A 358 -23.51 20.01 -10.12
C GLN A 358 -23.86 20.14 -11.60
N THR A 359 -24.86 20.95 -11.92
CA THR A 359 -25.15 21.31 -13.31
C THR A 359 -24.52 22.66 -13.63
N ALA A 360 -23.70 22.72 -14.68
CA ALA A 360 -23.08 23.94 -15.16
C ALA A 360 -23.45 24.15 -16.64
N PRO A 361 -24.11 25.28 -16.99
CA PRO A 361 -24.45 25.63 -18.38
C PRO A 361 -23.28 25.57 -19.38
N SER A 362 -22.05 25.83 -18.94
CA SER A 362 -20.85 25.81 -19.79
C SER A 362 -19.62 25.34 -19.02
N LEU A 363 -18.57 24.94 -19.77
CA LEU A 363 -17.26 24.62 -19.21
C LEU A 363 -16.71 25.76 -18.35
N GLY A 364 -16.76 27.00 -18.85
CA GLY A 364 -16.24 28.16 -18.11
C GLY A 364 -16.95 28.39 -16.78
N GLN A 365 -18.23 28.06 -16.69
CA GLN A 365 -18.96 28.10 -15.42
C GLN A 365 -18.53 26.98 -14.46
N CYS A 366 -18.31 25.76 -14.96
CA CYS A 366 -17.77 24.66 -14.16
C CYS A 366 -16.37 25.00 -13.61
N GLU A 367 -15.49 25.56 -14.45
CA GLU A 367 -14.17 26.03 -14.04
C GLU A 367 -14.29 27.12 -12.96
N SER A 368 -15.16 28.11 -13.16
CA SER A 368 -15.38 29.21 -12.19
C SER A 368 -15.88 28.72 -10.82
N ILE A 369 -16.73 27.68 -10.79
CA ILE A 369 -17.17 27.05 -9.54
C ILE A 369 -15.97 26.44 -8.79
N CYS A 370 -15.07 25.77 -9.51
CA CYS A 370 -13.86 25.21 -8.89
C CYS A 370 -12.84 26.29 -8.50
N GLU A 371 -12.71 27.37 -9.27
CA GLU A 371 -11.79 28.48 -8.97
C GLU A 371 -12.19 29.24 -7.71
N SER A 372 -13.49 29.42 -7.50
CA SER A 372 -14.03 30.06 -6.30
C SER A 372 -14.02 29.16 -5.05
N ASN A 373 -13.80 27.85 -5.21
CA ASN A 373 -13.70 26.89 -4.12
C ASN A 373 -12.24 26.52 -3.82
N CYS A 374 -11.73 26.98 -2.69
CA CYS A 374 -10.35 26.77 -2.25
C CYS A 374 -10.00 25.31 -1.93
N SER A 375 -11.02 24.47 -1.69
CA SER A 375 -10.85 23.02 -1.52
C SER A 375 -10.95 22.25 -2.84
N CYS A 376 -11.31 22.91 -3.95
CA CYS A 376 -11.40 22.28 -5.26
C CYS A 376 -10.06 22.29 -5.97
N PHE A 377 -9.54 21.09 -6.24
CA PHE A 377 -8.27 20.88 -6.94
C PHE A 377 -8.48 20.58 -8.42
N GLY A 378 -9.70 20.24 -8.84
CA GLY A 378 -10.03 20.12 -10.25
C GLY A 378 -11.52 19.93 -10.46
N ALA A 379 -11.93 19.90 -11.73
CA ALA A 379 -13.29 19.58 -12.13
C ALA A 379 -13.28 18.75 -13.42
N VAL A 380 -14.27 17.87 -13.56
CA VAL A 380 -14.55 17.16 -14.81
C VAL A 380 -15.93 17.59 -15.31
N TYR A 381 -15.99 18.08 -16.53
CA TYR A 381 -17.17 18.63 -17.15
C TYR A 381 -17.60 17.78 -18.35
N ASN A 382 -18.88 17.42 -18.41
CA ASN A 382 -19.47 16.74 -19.56
C ASN A 382 -20.34 17.74 -20.35
N ASN A 383 -19.96 18.01 -21.60
CA ASN A 383 -20.64 19.00 -22.43
C ASN A 383 -22.05 18.60 -22.86
N ALA A 384 -22.33 17.29 -22.97
CA ALA A 384 -23.64 16.78 -23.36
C ALA A 384 -24.63 16.84 -22.20
N SER A 385 -24.26 16.34 -21.02
CA SER A 385 -25.14 16.32 -19.83
C SER A 385 -25.13 17.62 -19.03
N ARG A 386 -24.15 18.50 -19.25
CA ARG A 386 -23.88 19.71 -18.44
C ARG A 386 -23.46 19.39 -16.99
N PHE A 387 -23.08 18.15 -16.70
CA PHE A 387 -22.61 17.76 -15.38
C PHE A 387 -21.18 18.27 -15.13
N CYS A 388 -20.97 18.79 -13.93
CA CYS A 388 -19.72 19.31 -13.42
C CYS A 388 -19.42 18.60 -12.11
N TYR A 389 -18.40 17.74 -12.13
CA TYR A 389 -17.92 17.00 -10.97
C TYR A 389 -16.73 17.76 -10.39
N LEU A 390 -16.81 18.16 -9.12
CA LEU A 390 -15.70 18.82 -8.43
C LEU A 390 -14.81 17.77 -7.75
N LEU A 391 -13.50 17.98 -7.81
CA LEU A 391 -12.49 17.05 -7.33
C LEU A 391 -11.70 17.67 -6.18
N ASP A 392 -11.60 16.92 -5.09
CA ASP A 392 -10.82 17.26 -3.91
C ASP A 392 -9.34 16.85 -4.05
N TYR A 393 -8.51 17.25 -3.08
CA TYR A 393 -7.12 16.83 -2.99
C TYR A 393 -6.92 15.50 -2.24
N PRO A 394 -6.01 14.63 -2.70
CA PRO A 394 -5.41 14.67 -4.03
C PRO A 394 -6.44 14.23 -5.08
N ILE A 395 -6.29 14.73 -6.31
CA ILE A 395 -7.08 14.22 -7.43
C ILE A 395 -6.67 12.77 -7.63
N GLN A 396 -7.62 11.85 -7.53
CA GLN A 396 -7.40 10.41 -7.73
C GLN A 396 -7.31 10.09 -9.24
N THR A 397 -7.51 8.83 -9.59
CA THR A 397 -7.48 8.38 -10.99
C THR A 397 -8.55 9.06 -11.86
N LEU A 398 -8.17 9.49 -13.07
CA LEU A 398 -9.09 9.77 -14.18
C LEU A 398 -9.01 8.67 -15.25
N VAL A 399 -10.06 8.53 -16.05
CA VAL A 399 -10.15 7.55 -17.14
C VAL A 399 -10.02 8.26 -18.49
N ASP A 400 -9.14 7.77 -19.36
CA ASP A 400 -9.05 8.20 -20.75
C ASP A 400 -10.15 7.52 -21.57
N VAL A 401 -11.11 8.31 -22.03
CA VAL A 401 -12.29 7.84 -22.78
C VAL A 401 -12.36 8.40 -24.20
N GLY A 402 -11.39 9.23 -24.61
CA GLY A 402 -11.29 9.78 -25.98
C GLY A 402 -12.39 10.77 -26.42
N ASP A 403 -13.49 10.91 -25.68
CA ASP A 403 -14.60 11.82 -26.00
C ASP A 403 -14.24 13.29 -25.70
N GLU A 404 -13.98 14.08 -26.75
CA GLU A 404 -13.61 15.50 -26.63
C GLU A 404 -14.66 16.37 -25.92
N GLY A 405 -15.92 15.92 -25.82
CA GLY A 405 -16.96 16.56 -25.05
C GLY A 405 -16.81 16.44 -23.52
N LYS A 406 -15.89 15.60 -23.05
CA LYS A 406 -15.58 15.39 -21.63
C LYS A 406 -14.23 16.00 -21.28
N ILE A 407 -14.25 17.01 -20.42
CA ILE A 407 -13.13 17.93 -20.24
C ILE A 407 -12.76 18.01 -18.77
N GLY A 408 -11.51 17.71 -18.45
CA GLY A 408 -10.91 17.88 -17.14
C GLY A 408 -10.18 19.23 -17.03
N TYR A 409 -10.44 19.95 -15.96
CA TYR A 409 -9.72 21.13 -15.49
C TYR A 409 -9.01 20.76 -14.19
N LEU A 410 -7.69 20.77 -14.14
CA LEU A 410 -6.93 20.30 -12.98
C LEU A 410 -5.92 21.36 -12.54
N LYS A 411 -5.88 21.64 -11.23
CA LYS A 411 -4.87 22.50 -10.61
C LYS A 411 -3.73 21.60 -10.14
N VAL A 412 -2.54 21.79 -10.72
CA VAL A 412 -1.34 21.01 -10.36
C VAL A 412 -0.27 21.96 -9.83
N SER A 413 0.47 21.55 -8.79
CA SER A 413 1.51 22.38 -8.19
C SER A 413 2.62 22.71 -9.20
N ASP A 414 2.95 23.99 -9.38
CA ASP A 414 4.11 24.43 -10.17
C ASP A 414 5.34 24.41 -9.27
N GLN A 415 6.04 23.28 -9.18
CA GLN A 415 7.40 23.30 -8.64
C GLN A 415 8.35 23.75 -9.74
N ARG A 416 8.48 25.07 -9.91
CA ARG A 416 9.68 25.59 -10.56
C ARG A 416 10.85 25.26 -9.65
N ASP A 417 11.62 24.28 -10.09
CA ASP A 417 12.90 23.93 -9.52
C ASP A 417 13.76 25.20 -9.54
N HIS A 418 13.77 25.96 -8.44
CA HIS A 418 14.66 27.10 -8.24
C HIS A 418 16.11 26.61 -8.02
N ARG A 419 16.57 25.64 -8.83
CA ARG A 419 17.98 25.55 -9.23
C ARG A 419 18.26 26.66 -10.25
N GLY A 420 18.02 27.90 -9.81
CA GLY A 420 18.46 29.07 -10.54
C GLY A 420 19.97 29.02 -10.64
N ASN A 421 20.49 28.85 -11.85
CA ASN A 421 21.57 29.57 -12.56
C ASN A 421 22.74 30.21 -11.77
N ASN A 422 22.86 29.98 -10.47
CA ASN A 422 23.80 30.61 -9.56
C ASN A 422 25.17 29.94 -9.62
N ASP A 423 25.24 28.71 -10.13
CA ASP A 423 26.50 28.03 -10.40
C ASP A 423 27.29 28.73 -11.53
N ARG A 424 26.60 29.24 -12.57
CA ARG A 424 27.28 30.00 -13.63
C ARG A 424 27.76 31.38 -13.13
N VAL A 425 27.00 32.06 -12.27
CA VAL A 425 27.41 33.36 -11.70
C VAL A 425 28.52 33.19 -10.66
N GLY A 426 28.48 32.11 -9.87
CA GLY A 426 29.51 31.74 -8.91
C GLY A 426 30.84 31.42 -9.60
N ILE A 427 30.83 30.60 -10.65
CA ILE A 427 32.04 30.26 -11.42
C ILE A 427 32.66 31.52 -12.04
N VAL A 428 31.87 32.41 -12.63
CA VAL A 428 32.39 33.67 -13.22
C VAL A 428 33.00 34.58 -12.15
N ARG A 429 32.38 34.68 -10.96
CA ARG A 429 32.96 35.44 -9.84
C ARG A 429 34.31 34.87 -9.38
N TRP A 430 34.43 33.55 -9.23
CA TRP A 430 35.69 32.91 -8.82
C TRP A 430 36.79 33.04 -9.88
N VAL A 431 36.46 32.99 -11.17
CA VAL A 431 37.42 33.22 -12.27
C VAL A 431 37.95 34.66 -12.25
N LEU A 432 37.07 35.66 -12.02
CA LEU A 432 37.48 37.06 -11.94
C LEU A 432 38.36 37.34 -10.72
N ILE A 433 38.05 36.74 -9.56
CA ILE A 433 38.89 36.85 -8.36
C ILE A 433 40.26 36.18 -8.61
N GLY A 434 40.29 35.01 -9.25
CA GLY A 434 41.53 34.32 -9.61
C GLY A 434 42.43 35.16 -10.53
N LEU A 435 41.87 35.77 -11.57
CA LEU A 435 42.62 36.65 -12.49
C LEU A 435 43.18 37.89 -11.78
N ALA A 436 42.41 38.48 -10.86
CA ALA A 436 42.87 39.64 -10.10
C ALA A 436 44.05 39.29 -9.17
N LEU A 437 44.02 38.12 -8.52
CA LEU A 437 45.10 37.65 -7.65
C LEU A 437 46.39 37.35 -8.44
N VAL A 438 46.26 36.74 -9.63
CA VAL A 438 47.42 36.50 -10.52
C VAL A 438 48.02 37.82 -11.01
N GLY A 439 47.17 38.78 -11.38
CA GLY A 439 47.62 40.12 -11.76
C GLY A 439 48.37 40.84 -10.63
N ALA A 440 47.86 40.76 -9.40
CA ALA A 440 48.51 41.32 -8.22
C ALA A 440 49.86 40.66 -7.91
N ALA A 441 49.95 39.32 -8.02
CA ALA A 441 51.18 38.57 -7.82
C ALA A 441 52.26 38.92 -8.87
N LEU A 442 51.87 39.04 -10.15
CA LEU A 442 52.77 39.48 -11.22
C LEU A 442 53.23 40.93 -10.99
N GLY A 443 52.32 41.83 -10.60
CA GLY A 443 52.66 43.21 -10.25
C GLY A 443 53.64 43.29 -9.08
N PHE A 444 53.42 42.50 -8.04
CA PHE A 444 54.30 42.41 -6.87
C PHE A 444 55.67 41.83 -7.26
N GLY A 445 55.72 40.78 -8.09
CA GLY A 445 56.96 40.21 -8.62
C GLY A 445 57.76 41.20 -9.47
N ILE A 446 57.11 41.97 -10.34
CA ILE A 446 57.75 43.05 -11.11
C ILE A 446 58.25 44.17 -10.18
N GLY A 447 57.48 44.50 -9.14
CA GLY A 447 57.87 45.46 -8.10
C GLY A 447 59.15 45.03 -7.36
N LEU A 448 59.19 43.78 -6.91
CA LEU A 448 60.38 43.18 -6.28
C LEU A 448 61.56 43.11 -7.24
N TYR A 449 61.35 42.73 -8.50
CA TYR A 449 62.39 42.71 -9.53
C TYR A 449 62.97 44.11 -9.76
N ARG A 450 62.12 45.14 -9.90
CA ARG A 450 62.56 46.54 -10.05
C ARG A 450 63.28 47.04 -8.81
N TRP A 451 62.81 46.70 -7.62
CA TRP A 451 63.44 47.08 -6.35
C TRP A 451 64.81 46.41 -6.17
N TRP A 452 64.91 45.12 -6.50
CA TRP A 452 66.17 44.36 -6.50
C TRP A 452 67.17 44.91 -7.53
N ARG A 453 66.70 45.29 -8.73
CA ARG A 453 67.51 45.95 -9.75
C ARG A 453 68.02 47.32 -9.29
N LYS A 454 67.20 48.07 -8.53
CA LYS A 454 67.56 49.39 -7.97
C LYS A 454 68.58 49.27 -6.83
N ARG A 455 68.55 48.18 -6.05
CA ARG A 455 69.53 47.90 -4.98
C ARG A 455 70.87 47.36 -5.46
N ARG A 456 71.02 47.00 -6.74
CA ARG A 456 72.30 46.59 -7.35
C ARG A 456 73.02 47.73 -8.08
N GLY A 457 72.53 48.96 -7.99
CA GLY A 457 73.26 50.15 -8.42
C GLY A 457 73.71 50.95 -7.20
N VAL A 458 74.88 50.60 -6.63
CA VAL A 458 75.86 51.45 -5.92
C VAL A 458 76.88 50.52 -5.22
N THR A 459 78.19 50.84 -5.35
CA THR A 459 79.44 50.21 -4.82
C THR A 459 79.87 48.87 -5.45
N GLY A 460 81.03 48.68 -6.12
CA GLY A 460 82.21 49.49 -6.44
C GLY A 460 83.51 48.63 -6.33
N TYR A 461 84.37 48.65 -7.38
CA TYR A 461 85.81 48.21 -7.45
C TYR A 461 86.13 46.69 -7.38
N LEU A 462 87.09 46.06 -8.09
CA LEU A 462 88.31 46.39 -8.85
C LEU A 462 88.63 45.25 -9.87
N ALA A 463 89.32 45.58 -10.98
CA ALA A 463 90.32 44.78 -11.75
C ALA A 463 89.89 43.44 -12.40
N GLU A 464 90.31 43.03 -13.60
CA GLU A 464 91.13 43.55 -14.69
C GLU A 464 90.95 42.58 -15.89
N GLU A 465 91.07 43.11 -17.11
CA GLU A 465 91.34 42.54 -18.45
C GLU A 465 90.97 41.07 -18.76
N ASP A 466 90.32 40.74 -19.88
CA ASP A 466 90.93 40.88 -21.20
C ASP A 466 89.93 40.78 -22.37
N LYS A 467 90.41 41.25 -23.52
CA LYS A 467 89.70 41.62 -24.75
C LYS A 467 89.16 40.43 -25.57
N VAL A 468 88.13 40.71 -26.38
CA VAL A 468 88.10 40.62 -27.86
C VAL A 468 86.65 40.51 -28.35
N ALA A 469 86.25 41.46 -29.20
CA ALA A 469 85.00 41.51 -29.95
C ALA A 469 85.11 40.66 -31.26
N PRO A 470 84.21 40.82 -32.25
CA PRO A 470 82.78 40.52 -32.33
C PRO A 470 82.50 39.55 -33.52
N GLY A 471 81.25 39.12 -33.76
CA GLY A 471 80.95 38.54 -35.08
C GLY A 471 79.57 37.94 -35.32
N LYS A 472 78.83 38.56 -36.24
CA LYS A 472 77.83 37.92 -37.12
C LYS A 472 78.42 36.64 -37.75
N TYR A 473 77.59 35.66 -38.11
CA TYR A 473 77.24 35.37 -39.51
C TYR A 473 76.27 34.18 -39.66
N LYS A 474 75.49 34.31 -40.74
CA LYS A 474 74.72 33.36 -41.53
C LYS A 474 75.04 31.86 -41.32
N GLY A 475 73.97 31.06 -41.37
CA GLY A 475 73.68 30.33 -42.61
C GLY A 475 73.90 28.82 -42.62
N LEU A 476 72.84 28.17 -43.12
CA LEU A 476 72.82 27.02 -44.02
C LEU A 476 73.18 25.62 -43.50
N ALA A 477 72.19 24.76 -43.76
CA ALA A 477 72.31 23.37 -44.17
C ALA A 477 72.83 22.40 -43.09
N SER A 478 72.37 21.16 -42.99
CA SER A 478 71.85 20.29 -44.03
C SER A 478 71.03 19.15 -43.39
N ALA A 479 70.17 18.56 -44.22
CA ALA A 479 69.80 17.14 -44.29
C ALA A 479 70.26 16.21 -43.12
N SER A 480 69.47 15.24 -42.68
CA SER A 480 69.05 14.17 -43.59
C SER A 480 68.29 13.05 -42.87
N PHE A 481 67.50 12.31 -43.67
CA PHE A 481 66.92 10.97 -43.49
C PHE A 481 65.90 10.77 -42.33
N LYS A 482 64.60 10.66 -42.64
CA LYS A 482 63.89 9.40 -43.00
C LYS A 482 64.24 8.23 -42.08
N SER A 483 63.27 7.72 -41.32
CA SER A 483 62.55 6.49 -41.72
C SER A 483 61.54 6.02 -40.66
N ILE A 484 60.38 5.59 -41.19
CA ILE A 484 59.54 4.44 -40.80
C ILE A 484 58.81 4.56 -39.43
N GLN A 485 57.53 4.91 -39.38
CA GLN A 485 56.31 4.08 -39.57
C GLN A 485 56.21 2.80 -38.71
N ILE A 486 55.05 2.65 -38.07
CA ILE A 486 54.26 1.48 -37.63
C ILE A 486 53.56 1.97 -36.35
N GLY A 487 52.24 2.15 -36.23
CA GLY A 487 51.14 1.49 -36.92
C GLY A 487 50.64 0.33 -36.08
N ARG A 488 49.70 0.56 -35.15
CA ARG A 488 48.48 -0.26 -35.02
C ARG A 488 47.53 0.31 -33.99
N SER A 489 46.29 0.41 -34.46
CA SER A 489 45.00 0.37 -33.77
C SER A 489 44.97 -0.49 -32.51
#